data_AF-A0A7W0EJL0-F1
#
_entry.id   AF-A0A7W0EJL0-F1
#
_cell.length_a   1.000
_cell.length_b   1.000
_cell.length_c   1.000
_cell.angle_alpha   90.00
_cell.angle_beta   90.00
_cell.angle_gamma   90.00
#
_symmetry.space_group_name_H-M   'P 1'
#
loop_
_entity.id
_entity.type
_entity.pdbx_description
1 polymer ?
#
loop_
_entity_poly.entity_id
_entity_poly.type
_entity_poly.pdbx_seq_one_letter_code
_entity_poly.pdbx_strand_id
1 'polypeptide(L)'
;MHDHNNSDDSSGSGLFVRKETQIVIVDPEDTAVVRAYPDWSDKGSVVDGRRITIMAKKQCYQVNERVRIIHVLEAVIPGYEVYLMGPKAIMGEYVSGQLQGQEGVGGQSDPFKPEEYDGRVMDSPATDFNFDISEYLFTQPGVYTISWQPGKWQSNILKIEVLE
;
A
#
# COMPACT_ATOMS: atom_id res chain seq x y z
N MET A 1 -47.43 -9.73 14.68
CA MET A 1 -46.41 -10.61 15.29
C MET A 1 -45.48 -11.05 14.19
N HIS A 2 -44.21 -10.68 14.33
CA HIS A 2 -43.03 -11.07 13.54
C HIS A 2 -42.98 -10.64 12.06
N ASP A 3 -41.86 -10.31 11.46
CA ASP A 3 -40.62 -9.61 11.85
C ASP A 3 -39.81 -9.49 10.54
N HIS A 4 -39.02 -8.41 10.46
CA HIS A 4 -37.71 -8.28 9.83
C HIS A 4 -37.29 -9.16 8.62
N ASN A 5 -36.87 -8.49 7.55
CA ASN A 5 -35.47 -8.52 7.08
C ASN A 5 -35.33 -7.48 5.97
N ASN A 6 -34.87 -6.27 6.30
CA ASN A 6 -33.48 -5.88 6.47
C ASN A 6 -32.64 -6.16 5.21
N SER A 7 -32.37 -5.05 4.53
CA SER A 7 -31.55 -4.87 3.35
C SER A 7 -30.11 -5.35 3.56
N ASP A 8 -29.73 -6.37 2.80
CA ASP A 8 -28.33 -6.78 2.65
C ASP A 8 -27.65 -5.87 1.62
N ASP A 9 -27.09 -4.77 2.13
CA ASP A 9 -26.14 -3.91 1.42
C ASP A 9 -24.78 -4.64 1.34
N SER A 10 -24.66 -5.53 0.36
CA SER A 10 -23.44 -6.28 0.06
C SER A 10 -22.69 -5.69 -1.14
N SER A 11 -22.43 -4.38 -1.09
CA SER A 11 -21.47 -3.72 -1.97
C SER A 11 -20.06 -3.84 -1.37
N GLY A 12 -19.49 -5.05 -1.44
CA GLY A 12 -18.25 -5.47 -0.81
C GLY A 12 -17.00 -4.73 -1.30
N SER A 13 -16.68 -3.61 -0.64
CA SER A 13 -15.38 -2.92 -0.69
C SER A 13 -14.46 -3.46 0.42
N GLY A 14 -14.12 -4.75 0.35
CA GLY A 14 -13.07 -5.32 1.20
C GLY A 14 -11.70 -5.08 0.56
N LEU A 15 -10.76 -4.52 1.32
CA LEU A 15 -9.35 -4.56 0.91
C LEU A 15 -8.79 -5.94 1.30
N PHE A 16 -7.85 -6.46 0.52
CA PHE A 16 -7.34 -7.82 0.69
C PHE A 16 -5.81 -7.81 0.84
N VAL A 17 -5.28 -8.56 1.81
CA VAL A 17 -3.82 -8.80 2.00
C VAL A 17 -3.53 -10.29 1.74
N ARG A 18 -2.32 -10.62 1.33
CA ARG A 18 -1.80 -11.98 1.26
C ARG A 18 -0.95 -12.22 2.48
N LYS A 19 -1.36 -13.20 3.26
CA LYS A 19 -0.50 -13.78 4.29
C LYS A 19 -0.03 -15.12 3.75
N GLU A 20 1.22 -15.15 3.29
CA GLU A 20 1.87 -16.33 2.68
C GLU A 20 1.13 -16.85 1.42
N THR A 21 0.13 -17.71 1.58
CA THR A 21 -0.66 -18.33 0.50
C THR A 21 -2.15 -17.97 0.55
N GLN A 22 -2.60 -17.20 1.54
CA GLN A 22 -4.01 -16.89 1.75
C GLN A 22 -4.31 -15.42 1.54
N ILE A 23 -5.39 -15.13 0.81
CA ILE A 23 -5.99 -13.81 0.73
C ILE A 23 -6.88 -13.63 1.96
N VAL A 24 -6.54 -12.69 2.83
CA VAL A 24 -7.26 -12.37 4.07
C VAL A 24 -7.88 -10.97 3.99
N ILE A 25 -8.99 -10.79 4.70
CA ILE A 25 -9.61 -9.47 4.88
C ILE A 25 -8.62 -8.56 5.60
N VAL A 26 -8.40 -7.37 5.06
CA VAL A 26 -7.54 -6.34 5.65
C VAL A 26 -8.02 -5.97 7.05
N ASP A 27 -7.06 -5.83 7.97
CA ASP A 27 -7.32 -5.42 9.35
C ASP A 27 -8.16 -4.11 9.35
N PRO A 28 -9.17 -3.96 10.24
CA PRO A 28 -9.92 -2.71 10.35
C PRO A 28 -9.05 -1.46 10.47
N GLU A 29 -7.87 -1.58 11.11
CA GLU A 29 -6.93 -0.46 11.25
C GLU A 29 -6.32 -0.04 9.90
N ASP A 30 -5.91 -1.01 9.08
CA ASP A 30 -5.37 -0.76 7.74
C ASP A 30 -6.47 -0.22 6.80
N THR A 31 -7.71 -0.70 6.96
CA THR A 31 -8.87 -0.20 6.22
C THR A 31 -9.11 1.28 6.49
N ALA A 32 -8.94 1.73 7.74
CA ALA A 32 -9.07 3.14 8.09
C ALA A 32 -7.99 4.00 7.42
N VAL A 33 -6.75 3.51 7.34
CA VAL A 33 -5.65 4.20 6.64
C VAL A 33 -5.94 4.36 5.16
N VAL A 34 -6.40 3.29 4.49
CA VAL A 34 -6.77 3.35 3.06
C VAL A 34 -7.93 4.32 2.82
N ARG A 35 -8.96 4.30 3.68
CA ARG A 35 -10.10 5.24 3.56
C ARG A 35 -9.68 6.70 3.70
N ALA A 36 -8.58 6.98 4.41
CA ALA A 36 -8.03 8.33 4.55
C ALA A 36 -7.20 8.79 3.34
N TYR A 37 -6.88 7.91 2.39
CA TYR A 37 -6.02 8.24 1.24
C TYR A 37 -6.50 9.44 0.40
N PRO A 38 -7.81 9.62 0.10
CA PRO A 38 -8.26 10.77 -0.68
C PRO A 38 -7.81 12.11 -0.09
N ASP A 39 -7.87 12.22 1.25
CA ASP A 39 -7.53 13.43 2.01
C ASP A 39 -6.08 13.46 2.51
N TRP A 40 -5.28 12.44 2.18
CA TRP A 40 -3.89 12.36 2.62
C TRP A 40 -3.04 13.45 1.96
N SER A 41 -2.37 14.28 2.78
CA SER A 41 -1.65 15.46 2.29
C SER A 41 -0.26 15.14 1.75
N ASP A 42 0.45 14.18 2.35
CA ASP A 42 1.81 13.79 2.00
C ASP A 42 1.81 12.65 0.97
N LYS A 43 1.47 12.97 -0.28
CA LYS A 43 1.49 12.03 -1.41
C LYS A 43 2.80 12.13 -2.18
N GLY A 44 3.21 11.04 -2.82
CA GLY A 44 4.37 11.08 -3.70
C GLY A 44 4.16 11.97 -4.93
N SER A 45 5.28 12.31 -5.57
CA SER A 45 5.27 13.11 -6.80
C SER A 45 4.67 12.33 -7.97
N VAL A 46 4.02 13.04 -8.89
CA VAL A 46 3.50 12.45 -10.13
C VAL A 46 4.65 12.31 -11.14
N VAL A 47 4.88 11.08 -11.60
CA VAL A 47 5.85 10.71 -12.65
C VAL A 47 5.09 9.90 -13.70
N ASP A 48 5.08 10.41 -14.93
CA ASP A 48 4.37 9.82 -16.07
C ASP A 48 2.91 9.46 -15.74
N GLY A 49 2.15 10.46 -15.29
CA GLY A 49 0.71 10.33 -15.02
C GLY A 49 0.34 9.43 -13.84
N ARG A 50 1.33 8.91 -13.11
CA ARG A 50 1.15 8.05 -11.94
C ARG A 50 1.93 8.59 -10.75
N ARG A 51 1.49 8.29 -9.53
CA ARG A 51 2.27 8.50 -8.31
C ARG A 51 2.15 7.29 -7.41
N ILE A 52 3.15 7.11 -6.56
CA ILE A 52 3.10 6.14 -5.47
C ILE A 52 3.15 6.85 -4.14
N THR A 53 2.47 6.32 -3.14
CA THR A 53 2.43 6.88 -1.79
C THR A 53 2.53 5.73 -0.79
N ILE A 54 3.25 5.94 0.31
CA ILE A 54 3.24 5.06 1.46
C ILE A 54 2.60 5.75 2.65
N MET A 55 1.84 4.99 3.43
CA MET A 55 1.13 5.48 4.60
C MET A 55 1.30 4.51 5.77
N ALA A 56 1.20 5.05 6.99
CA ALA A 56 1.04 4.25 8.19
C ALA A 56 -0.07 4.87 9.05
N LYS A 57 -0.61 4.08 9.98
CA LYS A 57 -1.66 4.51 10.91
C LYS A 57 -1.26 5.73 11.73
N LYS A 58 -0.01 5.80 12.16
CA LYS A 58 0.55 6.89 12.96
C LYS A 58 2.03 7.06 12.64
N GLN A 59 2.67 8.07 13.23
CA GLN A 59 4.10 8.33 13.06
C GLN A 59 4.92 8.02 14.32
N CYS A 60 4.29 7.92 15.49
CA CYS A 60 4.97 7.62 16.75
C CYS A 60 4.57 6.22 17.25
N TYR A 61 5.56 5.36 17.46
CA TYR A 61 5.41 3.97 17.90
C TYR A 61 6.28 3.71 19.12
N GLN A 62 5.98 2.65 19.87
CA GLN A 62 6.86 2.15 20.93
C GLN A 62 7.87 1.14 20.37
N VAL A 63 8.99 0.93 21.06
CA VAL A 63 9.89 -0.19 20.78
C VAL A 63 9.10 -1.51 20.77
N ASN A 64 9.38 -2.36 19.77
CA ASN A 64 8.68 -3.61 19.48
C ASN A 64 7.18 -3.46 19.13
N GLU A 65 6.65 -2.25 18.98
CA GLU A 65 5.32 -2.05 18.40
C GLU A 65 5.40 -2.30 16.89
N ARG A 66 4.41 -3.02 16.35
CA ARG A 66 4.34 -3.32 14.92
C ARG A 66 3.98 -2.06 14.13
N VAL A 67 4.86 -1.70 13.20
CA VAL A 67 4.60 -0.67 12.19
C VAL A 67 4.15 -1.38 10.91
N ARG A 68 3.02 -0.94 10.35
CA ARG A 68 2.44 -1.47 9.11
C ARG A 68 2.45 -0.37 8.05
N ILE A 69 2.98 -0.68 6.88
CA ILE A 69 3.11 0.27 5.76
C ILE A 69 2.16 -0.13 4.64
N ILE A 70 1.27 0.79 4.29
CA ILE A 70 0.32 0.65 3.20
C ILE A 70 0.89 1.34 1.95
N HIS A 71 0.96 0.61 0.85
CA HIS A 71 1.45 1.11 -0.44
C HIS A 71 0.28 1.40 -1.38
N VAL A 72 0.37 2.54 -2.05
CA VAL A 72 -0.68 3.01 -2.95
C VAL A 72 -0.06 3.39 -4.28
N LEU A 73 -0.68 2.93 -5.37
CA LEU A 73 -0.48 3.45 -6.70
C LEU A 73 -1.70 4.27 -7.11
N GLU A 74 -1.50 5.48 -7.63
CA GLU A 74 -2.56 6.29 -8.19
C GLU A 74 -2.19 6.72 -9.61
N ALA A 75 -3.02 6.35 -10.57
CA ALA A 75 -2.99 6.92 -11.91
C ALA A 75 -3.87 8.17 -11.91
N VAL A 76 -3.24 9.34 -12.02
CA VAL A 76 -3.89 10.64 -11.81
C VAL A 76 -4.50 11.24 -13.08
N ILE A 77 -4.06 10.77 -14.25
CA ILE A 77 -4.60 11.18 -15.56
C ILE A 77 -5.12 9.96 -16.32
N PRO A 78 -6.06 10.14 -17.27
CA PRO A 78 -6.50 9.07 -18.16
C PRO A 78 -5.36 8.48 -19.01
N GLY A 79 -5.54 7.25 -19.49
CA GLY A 79 -4.63 6.57 -20.43
C GLY A 79 -3.75 5.46 -19.83
N TYR A 80 -3.97 5.10 -18.56
CA TYR A 80 -3.29 3.98 -17.89
C TYR A 80 -4.28 2.90 -17.47
N GLU A 81 -3.85 1.65 -17.59
CA GLU A 81 -4.50 0.51 -16.96
C GLU A 81 -3.94 0.32 -15.56
N VAL A 82 -4.82 0.19 -14.57
CA VAL A 82 -4.46 -0.10 -13.18
C VAL A 82 -4.85 -1.54 -12.86
N TYR A 83 -3.85 -2.35 -12.47
CA TYR A 83 -4.02 -3.78 -12.19
C TYR A 83 -4.62 -3.99 -10.80
N LEU A 84 -5.94 -4.18 -10.71
CA LEU A 84 -6.64 -4.35 -9.44
C LEU A 84 -6.42 -5.72 -8.77
N MET A 85 -5.73 -6.63 -9.45
CA MET A 85 -5.35 -7.91 -8.87
C MET A 85 -4.25 -7.73 -7.85
N GLY A 86 -4.33 -8.50 -6.78
CA GLY A 86 -3.26 -8.56 -5.82
C GLY A 86 -3.54 -9.46 -4.61
N PRO A 87 -2.72 -9.27 -3.56
CA PRO A 87 -1.69 -8.24 -3.47
C PRO A 87 -0.48 -8.50 -4.37
N LYS A 88 0.15 -7.40 -4.78
CA LYS A 88 1.40 -7.35 -5.52
C LYS A 88 2.57 -7.18 -4.55
N ALA A 89 3.67 -7.87 -4.81
CA ALA A 89 4.86 -7.80 -3.98
C ALA A 89 5.44 -6.37 -3.94
N ILE A 90 6.00 -6.00 -2.79
CA ILE A 90 6.74 -4.75 -2.62
C ILE A 90 8.19 -4.97 -3.01
N MET A 91 8.66 -4.21 -4.00
CA MET A 91 10.06 -4.18 -4.42
C MET A 91 10.60 -2.75 -4.35
N GLY A 92 11.88 -2.58 -4.00
CA GLY A 92 12.53 -1.27 -3.90
C GLY A 92 12.12 -0.47 -2.66
N GLU A 93 11.74 -1.12 -1.56
CA GLU A 93 11.48 -0.43 -0.30
C GLU A 93 12.78 -0.22 0.49
N TYR A 94 12.95 0.96 1.08
CA TYR A 94 14.13 1.33 1.86
C TYR A 94 13.72 1.77 3.26
N VAL A 95 14.43 1.26 4.26
CA VAL A 95 14.34 1.69 5.66
C VAL A 95 15.67 2.30 6.07
N SER A 96 15.65 3.58 6.46
CA SER A 96 16.84 4.37 6.80
C SER A 96 17.95 4.26 5.74
N GLY A 97 17.56 4.25 4.47
CA GLY A 97 18.47 4.13 3.32
C GLY A 97 18.92 2.70 2.99
N GLN A 98 18.48 1.69 3.75
CA GLN A 98 18.81 0.28 3.49
C GLN A 98 17.66 -0.42 2.77
N LEU A 99 17.96 -1.00 1.61
CA LEU A 99 17.01 -1.78 0.83
C LEU A 99 16.47 -2.96 1.66
N GLN A 100 15.15 -3.10 1.66
CA GLN A 100 14.42 -4.22 2.24
C GLN A 100 13.91 -5.11 1.10
N GLY A 101 14.29 -6.38 1.11
CA GLY A 101 13.87 -7.34 0.08
C GLY A 101 14.60 -7.15 -1.26
N GLN A 102 13.85 -7.09 -2.35
CA GLN A 102 14.37 -7.06 -3.72
C GLN A 102 14.43 -5.64 -4.30
N GLU A 103 15.36 -5.40 -5.22
CA GLU A 103 15.45 -4.14 -5.96
C GLU A 103 14.21 -3.91 -6.84
N GLY A 104 13.76 -2.67 -6.92
CA GLY A 104 12.54 -2.27 -7.66
C GLY A 104 12.61 -2.35 -9.19
N VAL A 105 13.66 -2.94 -9.76
CA VAL A 105 13.94 -2.97 -11.21
C VAL A 105 14.28 -4.36 -11.74
N GLY A 106 13.85 -5.43 -11.06
CA GLY A 106 14.10 -6.82 -11.46
C GLY A 106 13.50 -7.21 -12.82
N GLY A 107 14.07 -6.74 -13.93
CA GLY A 107 13.80 -7.17 -15.31
C GLY A 107 12.39 -6.89 -15.87
N GLN A 108 11.43 -6.43 -15.07
CA GLN A 108 10.06 -6.15 -15.51
C GLN A 108 9.92 -4.76 -16.14
N SER A 109 9.10 -4.67 -17.19
CA SER A 109 8.80 -3.41 -17.89
C SER A 109 7.84 -2.50 -17.11
N ASP A 110 7.03 -3.06 -16.20
CA ASP A 110 6.17 -2.31 -15.28
C ASP A 110 6.21 -2.97 -13.88
N PRO A 111 6.75 -2.30 -12.84
CA PRO A 111 6.88 -2.87 -11.49
C PRO A 111 5.55 -2.96 -10.73
N PHE A 112 4.46 -2.42 -11.29
CA PHE A 112 3.12 -2.49 -10.69
C PHE A 112 2.23 -3.55 -11.31
N LYS A 113 2.76 -4.31 -12.28
CA LYS A 113 2.05 -5.42 -12.89
C LYS A 113 2.28 -6.69 -12.06
N PRO A 114 1.24 -7.46 -11.71
CA PRO A 114 1.41 -8.74 -11.03
C PRO A 114 2.11 -9.76 -11.95
N GLU A 115 2.85 -10.69 -11.36
CA GLU A 115 3.58 -11.74 -12.11
C GLU A 115 2.63 -12.64 -12.92
N GLU A 116 1.48 -12.98 -12.35
CA GLU A 116 0.39 -13.71 -13.00
C GLU A 116 -0.88 -12.85 -12.98
N TYR A 117 -1.59 -12.79 -14.12
CA TYR A 117 -2.75 -11.92 -14.27
C TYR A 117 -3.86 -12.54 -15.11
N ASP A 118 -5.08 -12.60 -14.57
CA ASP A 118 -6.26 -13.20 -15.19
C ASP A 118 -7.39 -12.20 -15.56
N GLY A 119 -7.17 -10.88 -15.40
CA GLY A 119 -7.75 -9.91 -16.34
C GLY A 119 -8.53 -8.68 -15.84
N ARG A 120 -8.59 -8.33 -14.55
CA ARG A 120 -9.36 -7.13 -14.11
C ARG A 120 -8.53 -5.85 -13.98
N VAL A 121 -8.46 -5.09 -15.07
CA VAL A 121 -7.90 -3.73 -15.06
C VAL A 121 -8.98 -2.70 -14.75
N MET A 122 -8.58 -1.56 -14.20
CA MET A 122 -9.39 -0.34 -14.14
C MET A 122 -8.78 0.72 -15.04
N ASP A 123 -9.61 1.40 -15.81
CA ASP A 123 -9.17 2.58 -16.55
C ASP A 123 -8.91 3.73 -15.58
N SER A 124 -7.75 4.38 -15.74
CA SER A 124 -7.44 5.62 -15.03
C SER A 124 -8.42 6.78 -15.37
N PRO A 125 -8.65 7.74 -14.46
CA PRO A 125 -8.03 7.88 -13.14
C PRO A 125 -8.50 6.84 -12.13
N ALA A 126 -7.55 6.21 -11.45
CA ALA A 126 -7.82 5.08 -10.55
C ALA A 126 -6.74 4.99 -9.46
N THR A 127 -7.13 4.43 -8.31
CA THR A 127 -6.22 4.14 -7.19
C THR A 127 -6.22 2.65 -6.90
N ASP A 128 -5.03 2.11 -6.69
CA ASP A 128 -4.79 0.72 -6.39
C ASP A 128 -4.05 0.57 -5.06
N PHE A 129 -4.66 -0.22 -4.20
CA PHE A 129 -4.21 -0.55 -2.85
C PHE A 129 -3.82 -2.03 -2.74
N ASN A 130 -3.86 -2.79 -3.84
CA ASN A 130 -3.66 -4.24 -3.84
C ASN A 130 -2.16 -4.57 -3.91
N PHE A 131 -1.43 -4.09 -2.91
CA PHE A 131 -0.02 -4.40 -2.67
C PHE A 131 0.12 -5.10 -1.32
N ASP A 132 1.21 -5.84 -1.12
CA ASP A 132 1.52 -6.41 0.18
C ASP A 132 1.76 -5.29 1.22
N ILE A 133 1.41 -5.57 2.47
CA ILE A 133 1.64 -4.65 3.58
C ILE A 133 3.00 -5.00 4.18
N SER A 134 3.94 -4.06 4.15
CA SER A 134 5.21 -4.25 4.86
C SER A 134 5.01 -4.11 6.37
N GLU A 135 5.66 -4.98 7.13
CA GLU A 135 5.63 -4.98 8.59
C GLU A 135 7.04 -4.80 9.16
N TYR A 136 7.18 -3.88 10.12
CA TYR A 136 8.45 -3.62 10.81
C TYR A 136 8.29 -3.71 12.33
N LEU A 137 9.33 -4.24 12.98
CA LEU A 137 9.50 -4.23 14.43
C LEU A 137 10.84 -3.56 14.73
N PHE A 138 10.79 -2.31 15.20
CA PHE A 138 11.97 -1.58 15.60
C PHE A 138 12.30 -1.91 17.06
N THR A 139 13.50 -2.45 17.30
CA THR A 139 13.96 -2.90 18.62
C THR A 139 14.71 -1.83 19.40
N GLN A 140 14.93 -0.66 18.80
CA GLN A 140 15.63 0.47 19.39
C GLN A 140 14.83 1.75 19.17
N PRO A 141 14.86 2.70 20.14
CA PRO A 141 14.26 4.00 19.93
C PRO A 141 15.05 4.81 18.90
N GLY A 142 14.39 5.72 18.21
CA GLY A 142 14.99 6.58 17.20
C GLY A 142 14.02 7.00 16.10
N VAL A 143 14.54 7.73 15.11
CA VAL A 143 13.78 8.14 13.93
C VAL A 143 14.20 7.29 12.74
N TYR A 144 13.23 6.60 12.16
CA TYR A 144 13.39 5.77 10.98
C TYR A 144 12.69 6.42 9.79
N THR A 145 13.31 6.38 8.63
CA THR A 145 12.70 6.87 7.39
C THR A 145 12.37 5.70 6.49
N ILE A 146 11.15 5.64 5.96
CA ILE A 146 10.73 4.61 5.02
C ILE A 146 10.42 5.28 3.69
N SER A 147 10.81 4.65 2.59
CA SER A 147 10.48 5.10 1.23
C SER A 147 10.35 3.91 0.29
N TRP A 148 9.49 4.02 -0.71
CA TRP A 148 9.30 3.02 -1.76
C TRP A 148 9.75 3.59 -3.11
N GLN A 149 10.65 2.86 -3.78
CA GLN A 149 11.34 3.30 -4.99
C GLN A 149 11.40 2.18 -6.05
N PRO A 150 10.25 1.81 -6.65
CA PRO A 150 10.21 0.90 -7.79
C PRO A 150 10.63 1.65 -9.06
N GLY A 151 11.77 1.29 -9.64
CA GLY A 151 12.27 1.92 -10.86
C GLY A 151 12.45 3.43 -10.76
N LYS A 152 11.74 4.17 -11.62
CA LYS A 152 11.79 5.64 -11.67
C LYS A 152 10.84 6.34 -10.70
N TRP A 153 9.95 5.59 -10.05
CA TRP A 153 8.99 6.16 -9.12
C TRP A 153 9.59 6.24 -7.73
N GLN A 154 9.21 7.28 -6.99
CA GLN A 154 9.59 7.47 -5.61
C GLN A 154 8.36 7.94 -4.82
N SER A 155 8.08 7.27 -3.71
CA SER A 155 7.02 7.68 -2.78
C SER A 155 7.38 8.94 -2.01
N ASN A 156 6.45 9.43 -1.20
CA ASN A 156 6.78 10.27 -0.06
C ASN A 156 7.76 9.54 0.89
N ILE A 157 8.41 10.30 1.79
CA ILE A 157 9.28 9.74 2.83
C ILE A 157 8.49 9.72 4.13
N LEU A 158 8.14 8.53 4.59
CA LEU A 158 7.47 8.37 5.87
C LEU A 158 8.50 8.42 6.99
N LYS A 159 8.31 9.32 7.95
CA LYS A 159 9.13 9.40 9.17
C LYS A 159 8.40 8.69 10.31
N ILE A 160 9.04 7.68 10.88
CA ILE A 160 8.56 6.91 12.02
C ILE A 160 9.46 7.20 13.22
N GLU A 161 8.89 7.77 14.27
CA GLU A 161 9.52 7.95 15.56
C GLU A 161 9.21 6.75 16.46
N VAL A 162 10.25 6.11 16.97
CA VAL A 162 10.15 4.98 17.90
C VAL A 162 10.64 5.45 19.26
N LEU A 163 9.74 5.38 20.23
CA LEU A 163 9.95 5.79 21.61
C LEU A 163 10.26 4.56 22.46
N GLU A 164 10.91 4.79 23.61
CA GLU A 164 11.17 3.76 24.63
C GLU A 164 9.90 3.08 25.15
#